data_AF-A0A380DQP0-F1
#
_entry.id   AF-A0A380DQP0-F1
#
_cell.length_a   1.000
_cell.length_b   1.000
_cell.length_c   1.000
_cell.angle_alpha   90.00
_cell.angle_beta   90.00
_cell.angle_gamma   90.00
#
_symmetry.space_group_name_H-M   'P 1'
#
loop_
_entity.id
_entity.type
_entity.pdbx_description
1 polymer ?
#
loop_
_entity_poly.entity_id
_entity_poly.type
_entity_poly.pdbx_seq_one_letter_code
_entity_poly.pdbx_strand_id
1 'polypeptide(L)'
;MNRKILPVKPISQLFPIPMVMGCEGVSAAMMLQYNNQHIPATEIMRHWPTHPNNPHKGYVGHHLFIKLGNYHQTIFPEAYVPFLQKYNPNIVGRHW
;
A
#
# COMPACT_ATOMS: atom_id res chain seq x y z
N MET A 1 3.24 -12.97 25.64
CA MET A 1 2.46 -12.55 24.46
C MET A 1 2.36 -13.74 23.51
N ASN A 2 1.15 -14.26 23.28
CA ASN A 2 0.94 -15.26 22.23
C ASN A 2 1.01 -14.56 20.87
N ARG A 3 2.03 -14.85 20.06
CA ARG A 3 2.16 -14.29 18.71
C ARG A 3 1.17 -15.01 17.79
N LYS A 4 0.09 -14.34 17.40
CA LYS A 4 -0.83 -14.83 16.38
C LYS A 4 -0.22 -14.56 15.01
N ILE A 5 0.23 -15.60 14.32
CA ILE A 5 0.65 -15.51 12.92
C ILE A 5 -0.60 -15.67 12.06
N LEU A 6 -0.82 -14.73 11.15
CA LEU A 6 -1.95 -14.79 10.21
C LEU A 6 -1.55 -15.66 9.01
N PRO A 7 -2.39 -16.61 8.57
CA PRO A 7 -2.11 -17.43 7.39
C PRO A 7 -2.38 -16.63 6.10
N VAL A 8 -1.54 -15.63 5.83
CA VAL A 8 -1.64 -14.75 4.66
C VAL A 8 -0.83 -15.35 3.52
N LYS A 9 -1.42 -15.42 2.33
CA LYS A 9 -0.69 -15.84 1.12
C LYS A 9 0.30 -14.73 0.73
N PRO A 10 1.62 -15.00 0.69
CA PRO A 10 2.60 -13.98 0.33
C PRO A 10 2.45 -13.52 -1.12
N ILE A 11 2.66 -12.22 -1.35
CA ILE A 11 2.70 -11.61 -2.68
C ILE A 11 4.05 -10.93 -2.83
N SER A 12 4.74 -11.20 -3.95
CA SER A 12 5.99 -10.51 -4.29
C SER A 12 5.69 -9.12 -4.84
N GLN A 13 6.44 -8.11 -4.40
CA GLN A 13 6.41 -6.81 -5.07
C GLN A 13 7.16 -6.81 -6.41
N LEU A 14 8.05 -7.78 -6.65
CA LEU A 14 8.92 -7.81 -7.82
C LEU A 14 8.42 -8.72 -8.95
N PHE A 15 7.45 -9.60 -8.67
CA PHE A 15 6.93 -10.58 -9.63
C PHE A 15 5.40 -10.68 -9.55
N PRO A 16 4.68 -10.80 -10.69
CA PRO A 16 5.17 -10.84 -12.07
C PRO A 16 5.54 -9.46 -12.65
N ILE A 17 5.08 -8.38 -12.03
CA ILE A 17 5.36 -7.01 -12.44
C ILE A 17 6.32 -6.41 -11.39
N PRO A 18 7.47 -5.83 -11.79
CA PRO A 18 8.45 -5.30 -10.87
C PRO A 18 8.01 -3.94 -10.30
N MET A 19 7.19 -3.97 -9.24
CA MET A 19 6.73 -2.80 -8.50
C MET A 19 7.79 -2.43 -7.46
N VAL A 20 8.90 -1.86 -7.96
CA VAL A 20 10.11 -1.52 -7.18
C VAL A 20 9.81 -0.70 -5.92
N MET A 21 8.81 0.19 -5.99
CA MET A 21 8.34 1.01 -4.88
C MET A 21 6.87 0.68 -4.54
N GLY A 22 6.52 -0.61 -4.54
CA GLY A 22 5.15 -1.10 -4.34
C GLY A 22 4.89 -1.77 -2.99
N CYS A 23 5.77 -1.62 -2.01
CA CYS A 23 5.70 -2.36 -0.75
C CYS A 23 4.39 -2.09 0.02
N GLU A 24 3.89 -0.85 0.04
CA GLU A 24 2.62 -0.50 0.68
C GLU A 24 1.44 -1.14 -0.06
N GLY A 25 1.42 -1.04 -1.40
CA GLY A 25 0.37 -1.61 -2.26
C GLY A 25 0.26 -3.13 -2.14
N VAL A 26 1.40 -3.82 -2.10
CA VAL A 26 1.47 -5.28 -1.93
C VAL A 26 1.04 -5.70 -0.53
N SER A 27 1.47 -4.96 0.49
CA SER A 27 1.08 -5.22 1.88
C SER A 27 -0.42 -5.05 2.08
N ALA A 28 -1.03 -4.01 1.49
CA ALA A 28 -2.47 -3.82 1.51
C ALA A 28 -3.22 -4.90 0.73
N ALA A 29 -2.71 -5.34 -0.44
CA ALA A 29 -3.32 -6.43 -1.19
C ALA A 29 -3.34 -7.74 -0.38
N MET A 30 -2.23 -8.06 0.29
CA MET A 30 -2.15 -9.23 1.19
C MET A 30 -3.15 -9.14 2.34
N MET A 31 -3.25 -7.96 2.99
CA MET A 31 -4.20 -7.72 4.08
C MET A 31 -5.66 -7.82 3.61
N LEU A 32 -6.00 -7.20 2.47
CA LEU A 32 -7.35 -7.22 1.91
C LEU A 32 -7.75 -8.64 1.50
N GLN A 33 -6.87 -9.38 0.84
CA GLN A 33 -7.12 -10.76 0.44
C GLN A 33 -7.35 -11.68 1.64
N TYR A 34 -6.58 -11.50 2.71
CA TYR A 34 -6.82 -12.22 3.97
C TYR A 34 -8.21 -11.94 4.57
N ASN A 35 -8.77 -10.76 4.31
CA ASN A 35 -10.11 -10.34 4.74
C ASN A 35 -11.19 -10.55 3.65
N ASN A 36 -10.98 -11.48 2.72
CA ASN A 36 -11.88 -11.82 1.61
C ASN A 36 -12.12 -10.69 0.58
N GLN A 37 -11.35 -9.61 0.61
CA GLN A 37 -11.35 -8.57 -0.41
C GLN A 37 -10.26 -8.83 -1.45
N HIS A 38 -10.63 -9.43 -2.57
CA HIS A 38 -9.69 -9.89 -3.61
C HIS A 38 -9.25 -8.74 -4.53
N ILE A 39 -8.62 -7.71 -3.97
CA ILE A 39 -8.11 -6.57 -4.72
C ILE A 39 -6.61 -6.78 -5.02
N PRO A 40 -6.19 -6.78 -6.30
CA PRO A 40 -4.79 -6.94 -6.65
C PRO A 40 -3.99 -5.66 -6.34
N ALA A 41 -2.70 -5.80 -6.02
CA ALA A 41 -1.83 -4.68 -5.66
C ALA A 41 -1.75 -3.61 -6.77
N THR A 42 -1.81 -4.03 -8.04
CA THR A 42 -1.84 -3.13 -9.20
C THR A 42 -3.08 -2.23 -9.21
N GLU A 43 -4.25 -2.75 -8.82
CA GLU A 43 -5.49 -1.98 -8.74
C GLU A 43 -5.43 -0.96 -7.61
N ILE A 44 -4.81 -1.32 -6.48
CA ILE A 44 -4.57 -0.43 -5.34
C ILE A 44 -3.66 0.73 -5.77
N MET A 45 -2.49 0.41 -6.34
CA MET A 45 -1.48 1.41 -6.71
C MET A 45 -1.88 2.26 -7.92
N ARG A 46 -2.77 1.77 -8.79
CA ARG A 46 -3.31 2.57 -9.88
C ARG A 46 -4.21 3.71 -9.39
N HIS A 47 -4.87 3.53 -8.24
CA HIS A 47 -5.94 4.41 -7.79
C HIS A 47 -5.67 5.14 -6.48
N TRP A 48 -4.58 4.83 -5.77
CA TRP A 48 -4.24 5.54 -4.54
C TRP A 48 -4.06 7.04 -4.78
N PRO A 49 -4.32 7.90 -3.76
CA PRO A 49 -4.06 9.32 -3.91
C PRO A 49 -2.57 9.52 -4.19
N THR A 50 -2.22 10.48 -5.03
CA THR A 50 -0.84 10.86 -5.34
C THR A 50 -0.59 12.31 -4.95
N HIS A 51 0.66 12.63 -4.59
CA HIS A 51 1.07 14.00 -4.30
C HIS A 51 2.48 14.24 -4.85
N PRO A 52 2.81 15.45 -5.37
CA PRO A 52 4.13 15.72 -5.94
C PRO A 52 5.30 15.52 -4.97
N ASN A 53 5.09 15.79 -3.68
CA ASN A 53 6.16 15.82 -2.66
C ASN A 53 5.74 15.59 -1.20
N ASN A 54 4.48 15.23 -0.90
CA ASN A 54 4.00 15.11 0.49
C ASN A 54 3.30 13.75 0.70
N PRO A 55 3.98 12.77 1.30
CA PRO A 55 3.44 11.41 1.50
C PRO A 55 2.24 11.36 2.46
N HIS A 56 2.01 12.37 3.30
CA HIS A 56 0.81 12.47 4.15
C HIS A 56 -0.46 12.86 3.36
N LYS A 57 -0.31 13.36 2.13
CA LYS A 57 -1.43 13.75 1.26
C LYS A 57 -1.68 12.77 0.11
N GLY A 58 -0.71 11.92 -0.20
CA GLY A 58 -0.79 10.92 -1.25
C GLY A 58 0.59 10.35 -1.58
N TYR A 59 0.62 9.27 -2.34
CA TYR A 59 1.85 8.61 -2.77
C TYR A 59 2.75 9.56 -3.56
N VAL A 60 4.03 9.61 -3.18
CA VAL A 60 5.08 10.40 -3.84
C VAL A 60 5.97 9.47 -4.67
N GLY A 61 6.17 9.81 -5.95
CA GLY A 61 7.01 9.03 -6.87
C GLY A 61 6.20 8.15 -7.83
N HIS A 62 6.80 7.04 -8.28
CA HIS A 62 6.15 6.07 -9.17
C HIS A 62 6.39 4.65 -8.66
N HIS A 63 5.37 3.80 -8.60
CA HIS A 63 5.54 2.46 -8.00
C HIS A 63 6.42 1.51 -8.85
N LEU A 64 6.60 1.79 -10.15
CA LEU A 64 7.50 1.02 -11.04
C LEU A 64 8.94 1.53 -11.08
N PHE A 65 9.21 2.78 -10.66
CA PHE A 65 10.50 3.41 -10.90
C PHE A 65 10.95 4.23 -9.69
N ILE A 66 12.26 4.22 -9.42
CA ILE A 66 12.86 5.06 -8.39
C ILE A 66 13.06 6.45 -8.98
N LYS A 67 12.38 7.45 -8.45
CA LYS A 67 12.65 8.87 -8.73
C LYS A 67 14.01 9.24 -8.14
N LEU A 68 14.89 9.79 -8.96
CA LEU A 68 16.21 10.25 -8.55
C LEU A 68 16.10 11.58 -7.77
N GLY A 69 16.79 11.69 -6.63
CA GLY A 69 16.78 12.85 -5.72
C GLY A 69 16.32 12.50 -4.29
N ASN A 70 16.42 13.47 -3.37
CA ASN A 70 15.98 13.30 -1.96
C ASN A 70 14.46 13.42 -1.81
N TYR A 71 13.73 12.40 -2.28
CA TYR A 71 12.28 12.29 -2.11
C TYR A 71 11.95 11.09 -1.22
N HIS A 72 11.09 11.28 -0.22
CA HIS A 72 10.45 10.18 0.48
C HIS A 72 9.38 9.59 -0.43
N GLN A 73 9.75 8.54 -1.19
CA GLN A 73 8.87 7.89 -2.16
C GLN A 73 8.03 6.81 -1.47
N THR A 74 6.87 7.23 -0.96
CA THR A 74 5.97 6.38 -0.18
C THR A 74 4.61 7.08 -0.08
N ILE A 75 3.65 6.42 0.57
CA ILE A 75 2.39 6.98 1.04
C ILE A 75 2.23 6.69 2.54
N PHE A 76 1.92 7.70 3.33
CA PHE A 76 1.76 7.54 4.78
C PHE A 76 0.31 7.23 5.17
N PRO A 77 0.09 6.67 6.38
CA PRO A 77 -1.23 6.22 6.82
C PRO A 77 -2.33 7.26 6.72
N GLU A 78 -2.03 8.55 6.92
CA GLU A 78 -3.02 9.64 6.85
C GLU A 78 -3.69 9.73 5.48
N ALA A 79 -2.94 9.54 4.41
CA ALA A 79 -3.47 9.48 3.05
C ALA A 79 -3.94 8.07 2.68
N TYR A 80 -3.24 7.05 3.17
CA TYR A 80 -3.43 5.69 2.68
C TYR A 80 -4.65 4.99 3.28
N VAL A 81 -4.88 5.14 4.58
CA VAL A 81 -5.97 4.44 5.27
C VAL A 81 -7.35 4.88 4.76
N PRO A 82 -7.66 6.19 4.64
CA PRO A 82 -8.95 6.61 4.09
C PRO A 82 -9.20 6.06 2.68
N PHE A 83 -8.15 5.98 1.87
CA PHE A 83 -8.22 5.36 0.56
C PHE A 83 -8.56 3.86 0.63
N LEU A 84 -7.93 3.10 1.54
CA LEU A 84 -8.19 1.66 1.70
C LEU A 84 -9.58 1.36 2.27
N GLN A 85 -10.17 2.28 3.04
CA GLN A 85 -11.49 2.11 3.63
C GLN A 85 -12.61 1.93 2.60
N LYS A 86 -12.41 2.37 1.35
CA LYS A 86 -13.35 2.09 0.24
C LYS A 86 -13.46 0.59 -0.09
N TYR A 87 -12.42 -0.20 0.23
CA TYR A 87 -12.41 -1.65 0.03
C TYR A 87 -12.84 -2.39 1.31
N ASN A 88 -12.51 -1.84 2.48
CA ASN A 88 -12.87 -2.42 3.76
C ASN A 88 -13.05 -1.32 4.84
N PRO A 89 -14.29 -1.00 5.27
CA PRO A 89 -14.53 0.07 6.22
C PRO A 89 -13.97 -0.21 7.63
N ASN A 90 -13.58 -1.45 7.94
CA ASN A 90 -13.01 -1.82 9.24
C ASN A 90 -11.50 -1.53 9.34
N ILE A 91 -10.86 -1.03 8.27
CA ILE A 91 -9.46 -0.60 8.32
C ILE A 91 -9.38 0.68 9.15
N VAL A 92 -8.55 0.65 10.20
CA VAL A 92 -8.36 1.77 11.12
C VAL A 92 -6.95 2.36 10.96
N GLY A 93 -6.88 3.69 11.04
CA GLY A 93 -5.61 4.41 11.08
C GLY A 93 -5.18 4.59 12.53
N ARG A 94 -3.88 4.51 12.79
CA ARG A 94 -3.30 4.96 14.06
C ARG A 94 -2.44 6.18 13.74
N HIS A 95 -2.84 7.33 14.25
CA HIS A 95 -1.99 8.52 14.27
C HIS A 95 -0.90 8.27 15.32
N TRP A 96 0.38 8.41 14.92
CA TRP A 96 1.52 8.39 15.83
C TRP A 96 1.97 9.82 16.11
#